data_AF-A0A2V6WRF0-F1
#
_entry.id   AF-A0A2V6WRF0-F1
#
_cell.length_a   1.000
_cell.length_b   1.000
_cell.length_c   1.000
_cell.angle_alpha   90.00
_cell.angle_beta   90.00
_cell.angle_gamma   90.00
#
_symmetry.space_group_name_H-M   'P 1'
#
loop_
_entity.id
_entity.type
_entity.pdbx_description
1 polymer ?
#
loop_
_entity_poly.entity_id
_entity_poly.type
_entity_poly.pdbx_seq_one_letter_code
_entity_poly.pdbx_strand_id
1 'polypeptide(L)'
;MAPDLASELVTEQKKITAEVRELDLLVESTLTEVSRLKAREDQTRARVEEVRANPGNFQREEIFTATDDHNAALSRRMTMEAQLAGLQAKKKLLDRARALVTAAQNHVHTNSQAPLPADTAPVIDESRLLQAVVDTQEEERKRIARQVHDGPAQAMANVVLQSEISERLFEVDPQRSRTELAALRQMVNKTLQELRGFIF
;
A
#
# COMPACT_ATOMS: atom_id res chain seq x y z
N MET A 1 23.89 -27.82 21.65
CA MET A 1 23.51 -26.57 22.34
C MET A 1 22.63 -25.81 21.37
N ALA A 2 21.33 -25.71 21.65
CA ALA A 2 20.42 -24.94 20.80
C ALA A 2 20.87 -23.47 20.82
N PRO A 3 20.89 -22.75 19.68
CA PRO A 3 21.13 -21.32 19.68
C PRO A 3 20.10 -20.66 20.61
N ASP A 4 20.57 -19.73 21.44
CA ASP A 4 19.72 -18.99 22.36
C ASP A 4 18.72 -18.18 21.52
N LEU A 5 17.45 -18.57 21.56
CA LEU A 5 16.35 -17.94 20.82
C LEU A 5 16.33 -16.42 21.01
N ALA A 6 16.75 -15.92 22.18
CA ALA A 6 16.89 -14.49 22.42
C ALA A 6 17.94 -13.84 21.51
N SER A 7 19.08 -14.50 21.30
CA SER A 7 20.16 -14.03 20.41
C SER A 7 19.73 -14.00 18.93
N GLU A 8 18.93 -14.97 18.50
CA GLU A 8 18.37 -15.01 17.14
C GLU A 8 17.38 -13.87 16.92
N LEU A 9 16.47 -13.64 17.87
CA LEU A 9 15.51 -12.54 17.80
C LEU A 9 16.19 -11.16 17.80
N VAL A 10 17.25 -10.96 18.58
CA VAL A 10 18.05 -9.72 18.55
C VAL A 10 18.73 -9.53 17.20
N THR A 11 19.25 -10.61 16.62
CA THR A 11 19.89 -10.56 15.29
C THR A 11 18.88 -10.21 14.21
N GLU A 12 17.69 -10.83 14.22
CA GLU A 12 16.62 -10.53 13.27
C GLU A 12 16.07 -9.10 13.44
N GLN A 13 15.91 -8.61 14.67
CA GLN A 13 15.52 -7.22 14.90
C GLN A 13 16.52 -6.22 14.31
N LYS A 14 17.83 -6.49 14.43
CA LYS A 14 18.87 -5.65 13.83
C LYS A 14 18.80 -5.65 12.30
N LYS A 15 18.61 -6.81 11.69
CA LYS A 15 18.44 -6.93 10.22
C LYS A 15 17.22 -6.16 9.72
N ILE A 16 16.04 -6.40 10.32
CA ILE A 16 14.81 -5.69 9.98
C ILE A 16 14.97 -4.18 10.14
N THR A 17 15.66 -3.74 11.20
CA THR A 17 15.90 -2.30 11.43
C THR A 17 16.81 -1.69 10.36
N ALA A 18 17.83 -2.42 9.88
CA ALA A 18 18.68 -1.98 8.79
C ALA A 18 17.90 -1.90 7.46
N GLU A 19 17.11 -2.93 7.14
CA GLU A 19 16.27 -2.95 5.93
C GLU A 19 15.22 -1.82 5.91
N VAL A 20 14.60 -1.52 7.05
CA VAL A 20 13.65 -0.39 7.13
C VAL A 20 14.34 0.94 6.85
N ARG A 21 15.56 1.15 7.35
CA ARG A 21 16.33 2.38 7.07
C ARG A 21 16.70 2.50 5.59
N GLU A 22 17.09 1.40 4.96
CA GLU A 22 17.37 1.37 3.53
C GLU A 22 16.11 1.71 2.72
N LEU A 23 14.97 1.11 3.07
CA LEU A 23 13.68 1.41 2.45
C LEU A 23 13.25 2.87 2.65
N ASP A 24 13.52 3.48 3.80
CA ASP A 24 13.23 4.89 4.03
C ASP A 24 14.01 5.78 3.04
N LEU A 25 15.30 5.52 2.85
CA LEU A 25 16.13 6.25 1.87
C LEU A 25 15.63 6.05 0.43
N LEU A 26 15.26 4.81 0.08
CA LEU A 26 14.68 4.49 -1.23
C LEU A 26 13.34 5.20 -1.44
N VAL A 27 12.46 5.23 -0.44
CA VAL A 27 11.17 5.92 -0.49
C VAL A 27 11.36 7.42 -0.67
N GLU A 28 12.28 8.04 0.08
CA GLU A 28 12.58 9.48 -0.03
C GLU A 28 13.15 9.85 -1.40
N SER A 29 14.10 9.06 -1.90
CA SER A 29 14.66 9.22 -3.24
C SER A 29 13.58 9.07 -4.32
N THR A 30 12.72 8.06 -4.21
CA THR A 30 11.62 7.81 -5.14
C THR A 30 10.58 8.92 -5.09
N LEU A 31 10.24 9.45 -3.90
CA LEU A 31 9.34 10.60 -3.73
C LEU A 31 9.87 11.85 -4.44
N THR A 32 11.18 12.09 -4.34
CA THR A 32 11.85 13.19 -5.04
C THR A 32 11.74 13.02 -6.55
N GLU A 33 11.93 11.80 -7.05
CA GLU A 33 11.80 11.48 -8.48
C GLU A 33 10.36 11.60 -8.98
N VAL A 34 9.36 11.12 -8.22
CA VAL A 34 7.92 11.32 -8.52
C VAL A 34 7.62 12.81 -8.63
N SER A 35 8.11 13.62 -7.70
CA SER A 35 7.89 15.07 -7.69
C SER A 35 8.50 15.73 -8.93
N ARG A 36 9.69 15.31 -9.34
CA ARG A 36 10.35 15.76 -10.57
C ARG A 36 9.54 15.37 -11.82
N LEU A 37 9.07 14.13 -11.89
CA LEU A 37 8.27 13.64 -13.00
C LEU A 37 6.91 14.34 -13.08
N LYS A 38 6.30 14.67 -11.95
CA LYS A 38 5.06 15.45 -11.89
C LYS A 38 5.26 16.86 -12.45
N ALA A 39 6.32 17.56 -12.05
CA ALA A 39 6.64 18.87 -12.63
C ALA A 39 6.87 18.80 -14.15
N ARG A 40 7.50 17.72 -14.64
CA ARG A 40 7.69 17.49 -16.08
C ARG A 40 6.37 17.20 -16.79
N GLU A 41 5.47 16.42 -16.19
CA GLU A 41 4.14 16.15 -16.72
C GLU A 41 3.30 17.44 -16.81
N ASP A 42 3.33 18.28 -15.78
CA ASP A 42 2.64 19.57 -15.78
C ASP A 42 3.16 20.49 -16.90
N GLN A 43 4.49 20.50 -17.14
CA GLN A 43 5.11 21.25 -18.23
C GLN A 43 4.65 20.74 -19.61
N THR A 44 4.66 19.43 -19.84
CA THR A 44 4.24 18.86 -21.14
C THR A 44 2.73 18.99 -21.34
N ARG A 45 1.93 18.91 -20.27
CA ARG A 45 0.48 19.17 -20.30
C ARG A 45 0.20 20.60 -20.77
N ALA A 46 0.87 21.59 -20.18
CA ALA A 46 0.74 22.99 -20.58
C ALA A 46 1.08 23.20 -22.06
N ARG A 47 2.11 22.51 -22.58
CA ARG A 47 2.47 22.56 -24.00
C ARG A 47 1.39 21.96 -24.90
N VAL A 48 0.78 20.84 -24.50
CA VAL A 48 -0.36 20.26 -25.23
C VAL A 48 -1.54 21.22 -25.27
N GLU A 49 -1.85 21.87 -24.14
CA GLU A 49 -2.93 22.85 -24.05
C GLU A 49 -2.67 24.07 -24.95
N GLU A 50 -1.45 24.61 -24.95
CA GLU A 50 -1.04 25.73 -25.80
C GLU A 50 -1.22 25.41 -27.29
N VAL A 51 -0.75 24.24 -27.72
CA VAL A 51 -0.81 23.84 -29.12
C VAL A 51 -2.25 23.53 -29.55
N ARG A 52 -3.07 22.97 -28.65
CA ARG A 52 -4.50 22.75 -28.89
C ARG A 52 -5.32 24.04 -28.91
N ALA A 53 -4.92 25.07 -28.15
CA ALA A 53 -5.59 26.36 -28.14
C ALA A 53 -5.34 27.16 -29.44
N ASN A 54 -4.15 27.03 -30.03
CA ASN A 54 -3.76 27.76 -31.25
C ASN A 54 -3.32 26.83 -32.40
N PRO A 55 -4.16 25.90 -32.87
CA PRO A 55 -3.75 24.86 -33.81
C PRO A 55 -3.32 25.40 -35.19
N GLY A 56 -3.73 26.61 -35.56
CA GLY A 56 -3.29 27.26 -36.81
C GLY A 56 -1.85 27.80 -36.78
N ASN A 57 -1.26 27.95 -35.59
CA ASN A 57 0.08 28.51 -35.41
C ASN A 57 1.18 27.44 -35.32
N PHE A 58 0.81 26.16 -35.29
CA PHE A 58 1.73 25.03 -35.11
C PHE A 58 1.61 24.05 -36.27
N GLN A 59 2.73 23.45 -36.65
CA GLN A 59 2.73 22.38 -37.63
C GLN A 59 2.13 21.11 -37.04
N ARG A 60 1.52 20.29 -37.90
CA ARG A 60 0.87 19.03 -37.49
C ARG A 60 1.82 18.14 -36.69
N GLU A 61 3.09 18.06 -37.10
CA GLU A 61 4.13 17.30 -36.40
C GLU A 61 4.32 17.78 -34.95
N GLU A 62 4.39 19.09 -34.71
CA GLU A 62 4.54 19.67 -33.37
C GLU A 62 3.38 19.32 -32.43
N ILE A 63 2.15 19.24 -32.96
CA ILE A 63 0.95 18.85 -32.20
C ILE A 63 1.04 17.39 -31.73
N PHE A 64 1.46 16.49 -32.63
CA PHE A 64 1.64 15.08 -32.29
C PHE A 64 2.79 14.90 -31.32
N THR A 65 3.95 15.51 -31.56
CA THR A 65 5.10 15.42 -30.66
C THR A 65 4.77 15.92 -29.25
N ALA A 66 4.05 17.04 -29.11
CA ALA A 66 3.65 17.53 -27.79
C ALA A 66 2.76 16.52 -27.05
N THR A 67 1.84 15.86 -27.76
CA THR A 67 0.94 14.85 -27.18
C THR A 67 1.70 13.58 -26.79
N ASP A 68 2.61 13.12 -27.63
CA ASP A 68 3.45 11.94 -27.37
C ASP A 68 4.39 12.19 -26.18
N ASP A 69 5.01 13.37 -26.11
CA ASP A 69 5.86 13.79 -24.99
C ASP A 69 5.08 13.82 -23.67
N HIS A 70 3.85 14.32 -23.69
CA HIS A 70 2.98 14.31 -22.51
C HIS A 70 2.61 12.89 -22.08
N ASN A 71 2.20 12.03 -23.01
CA ASN A 71 1.88 10.63 -22.72
C ASN A 71 3.09 9.86 -22.16
N ALA A 72 4.28 10.11 -22.69
CA ALA A 72 5.53 9.53 -22.19
C ALA A 72 5.85 10.02 -20.76
N ALA A 73 5.67 11.32 -20.48
CA ALA A 73 5.87 11.88 -19.14
C ALA A 73 4.87 11.29 -18.13
N LEU A 74 3.59 11.19 -18.51
CA LEU A 74 2.53 10.61 -17.70
C LEU A 74 2.80 9.14 -17.35
N SER A 75 3.17 8.34 -18.36
CA SER A 75 3.46 6.91 -18.18
C SER A 75 4.65 6.68 -17.23
N ARG A 76 5.69 7.52 -17.32
CA ARG A 76 6.84 7.48 -16.40
C ARG A 76 6.43 7.85 -14.98
N ARG A 77 5.64 8.91 -14.79
CA ARG A 77 5.13 9.31 -13.46
C ARG A 77 4.32 8.19 -12.82
N MET A 78 3.37 7.60 -13.56
CA MET A 78 2.54 6.51 -13.06
C MET A 78 3.36 5.27 -12.67
N THR A 79 4.36 4.92 -13.48
CA THR A 79 5.27 3.79 -13.18
C THR A 79 6.05 4.04 -11.88
N MET A 80 6.58 5.25 -11.71
CA MET A 80 7.34 5.62 -10.51
C MET A 80 6.45 5.68 -9.26
N GLU A 81 5.21 6.14 -9.37
CA GLU A 81 4.24 6.12 -8.28
C GLU A 81 3.85 4.69 -7.88
N ALA A 82 3.71 3.77 -8.84
CA ALA A 82 3.48 2.37 -8.55
C ALA A 82 4.68 1.74 -7.80
N GLN A 83 5.91 2.09 -8.18
CA GLN A 83 7.12 1.66 -7.47
C GLN A 83 7.15 2.23 -6.04
N LEU A 84 6.84 3.51 -5.86
CA LEU A 84 6.74 4.15 -4.56
C LEU A 84 5.72 3.45 -3.66
N ALA A 85 4.51 3.19 -4.17
CA ALA A 85 3.48 2.47 -3.43
C ALA A 85 3.95 1.06 -3.00
N GLY A 86 4.66 0.36 -3.90
CA GLY A 86 5.27 -0.93 -3.59
C GLY A 86 6.32 -0.86 -2.47
N LEU A 87 7.20 0.16 -2.50
CA LEU A 87 8.19 0.38 -1.44
C LEU A 87 7.53 0.71 -0.10
N GLN A 88 6.51 1.57 -0.09
CA GLN A 88 5.75 1.91 1.11
C GLN A 88 5.01 0.70 1.70
N ALA A 89 4.43 -0.15 0.85
CA ALA A 89 3.79 -1.39 1.30
C ALA A 89 4.81 -2.35 1.95
N LYS A 90 5.98 -2.54 1.33
CA LYS A 90 7.08 -3.33 1.90
C LYS A 90 7.54 -2.77 3.24
N LYS A 91 7.71 -1.45 3.34
CA LYS A 91 8.08 -0.79 4.60
C LYS A 91 7.06 -1.08 5.70
N LYS A 92 5.76 -0.92 5.41
CA LYS A 92 4.68 -1.20 6.38
C LYS A 92 4.71 -2.65 6.87
N LEU A 93 5.03 -3.61 6.00
CA LEU A 93 5.19 -5.01 6.38
C LEU A 93 6.39 -5.22 7.30
N LEU A 94 7.55 -4.63 7.01
CA LEU A 94 8.74 -4.74 7.85
C LEU A 94 8.57 -4.01 9.20
N ASP A 95 7.89 -2.86 9.24
CA ASP A 95 7.55 -2.19 10.49
C ASP A 95 6.66 -3.08 11.38
N ARG A 96 5.69 -3.78 10.79
CA ARG A 96 4.86 -4.76 11.51
C ARG A 96 5.68 -5.96 11.98
N ALA A 97 6.58 -6.49 11.14
CA ALA A 97 7.48 -7.57 11.53
C ALA A 97 8.39 -7.16 12.71
N ARG A 98 8.95 -5.94 12.68
CA ARG A 98 9.74 -5.38 13.78
C ARG A 98 8.94 -5.31 15.09
N ALA A 99 7.68 -4.88 15.02
CA ALA A 99 6.81 -4.83 16.20
C ALA A 99 6.56 -6.22 16.79
N LEU A 100 6.30 -7.23 15.94
CA LEU A 100 6.11 -8.62 16.38
C LEU A 100 7.38 -9.22 16.98
N VAL A 101 8.55 -8.99 16.37
CA VAL A 101 9.84 -9.45 16.93
C VAL A 101 10.13 -8.79 18.27
N THR A 102 9.83 -7.49 18.42
CA THR A 102 10.01 -6.77 19.69
C THR A 102 9.08 -7.32 20.77
N ALA A 103 7.82 -7.61 20.43
CA ALA A 103 6.89 -8.28 21.35
C ALA A 103 7.41 -9.67 21.77
N ALA A 104 7.91 -10.47 20.81
CA ALA A 104 8.47 -11.79 21.09
C ALA A 104 9.70 -11.72 22.01
N GLN A 105 10.61 -10.76 21.79
CA GLN A 105 11.76 -10.52 22.67
C GLN A 105 11.31 -10.22 24.09
N ASN A 106 10.32 -9.34 24.27
CA ASN A 106 9.78 -9.01 25.59
C ASN A 106 9.24 -10.24 26.31
N HIS A 107 8.50 -11.12 25.60
CA HIS A 107 7.98 -12.37 26.16
C HIS A 107 9.09 -13.35 26.59
N VAL A 108 10.14 -13.51 25.77
CA VAL A 108 11.29 -14.36 26.10
C VAL A 108 12.03 -13.81 27.33
N HIS A 109 12.23 -12.49 27.41
CA HIS A 109 12.85 -11.85 28.57
C HIS A 109 12.02 -11.99 29.86
N THR A 110 10.69 -11.83 29.80
CA THR A 110 9.82 -12.02 30.97
C THR A 110 9.80 -13.47 31.48
N ASN A 111 9.83 -14.46 30.59
CA ASN A 111 9.90 -15.87 31.01
C ASN A 111 11.29 -16.26 31.56
N SER A 112 12.33 -15.50 31.23
CA SER A 112 13.70 -15.78 31.68
C SER A 112 14.04 -15.15 33.05
N GLN A 113 13.18 -14.26 33.58
CA GLN A 113 13.42 -13.51 34.81
C GLN A 113 12.71 -14.04 36.07
N ALA A 114 12.03 -15.19 36.01
CA ALA A 114 11.39 -15.77 37.20
C ALA A 114 12.18 -16.97 37.76
N PRO A 115 13.05 -16.80 38.77
CA PRO A 115 13.12 -17.79 39.83
C PRO A 115 11.81 -17.65 40.62
N LEU A 116 10.86 -18.57 40.40
CA LEU A 116 9.74 -18.71 41.32
C LEU A 116 10.33 -19.02 42.71
N PRO A 117 10.06 -18.21 43.76
CA PRO A 117 10.23 -18.71 45.12
C PRO A 117 9.29 -19.92 45.26
N ALA A 118 9.80 -21.01 45.81
CA ALA A 118 9.15 -22.32 45.84
C ALA A 118 7.87 -22.40 46.70
N ASP A 119 7.20 -21.27 47.01
CA ASP A 119 6.02 -21.31 47.88
C ASP A 119 5.00 -20.17 47.72
N THR A 120 4.89 -19.56 46.54
CA THR A 120 3.74 -18.69 46.23
C THR A 120 3.05 -19.20 44.99
N ALA A 121 1.95 -19.92 45.17
CA ALA A 121 0.97 -20.10 44.11
C ALA A 121 0.57 -18.69 43.62
N PRO A 122 0.76 -18.36 42.33
CA PRO A 122 0.28 -17.09 41.82
C PRO A 122 -1.24 -17.13 41.92
N VAL A 123 -1.81 -16.26 42.75
CA VAL A 123 -3.23 -15.93 42.64
C VAL A 123 -3.36 -15.20 41.31
N ILE A 124 -3.64 -15.95 40.25
CA ILE A 124 -3.95 -15.39 38.94
C ILE A 124 -5.23 -14.58 39.15
N ASP A 125 -5.08 -13.26 39.10
CA ASP A 125 -6.21 -12.34 39.18
C ASP A 125 -7.03 -12.50 37.90
N GLU A 126 -8.04 -13.35 37.99
CA GLU A 126 -8.90 -13.78 36.87
C GLU A 126 -9.51 -12.58 36.15
N SER A 127 -9.75 -11.48 36.89
CA SER A 127 -10.25 -10.22 36.33
C SER A 127 -9.25 -9.54 35.38
N ARG A 128 -7.95 -9.57 35.69
CA ARG A 128 -6.90 -8.98 34.83
C ARG A 128 -6.69 -9.80 33.57
N LEU A 129 -6.81 -11.12 33.66
CA LEU A 129 -6.66 -12.01 32.52
C LEU A 129 -7.86 -11.86 31.56
N LEU A 130 -9.07 -11.75 32.11
CA LEU A 130 -10.28 -11.42 31.35
C LEU A 130 -10.18 -10.04 30.69
N GLN A 131 -9.69 -9.02 31.40
CA GLN A 131 -9.50 -7.68 30.85
C GLN A 131 -8.53 -7.70 29.66
N ALA A 132 -7.37 -8.36 29.81
CA ALA A 132 -6.37 -8.46 28.73
C ALA A 132 -6.92 -9.20 27.49
N VAL A 133 -7.72 -10.25 27.69
CA VAL A 133 -8.37 -10.97 26.58
C VAL A 133 -9.40 -10.09 25.87
N VAL A 134 -10.19 -9.32 26.62
CA VAL A 134 -11.18 -8.38 26.07
C VAL A 134 -10.50 -7.26 25.29
N ASP A 135 -9.46 -6.66 25.84
CA ASP A 135 -8.70 -5.58 25.18
C ASP A 135 -8.04 -6.08 23.89
N THR A 136 -7.44 -7.27 23.92
CA THR A 136 -6.83 -7.91 22.74
C THR A 136 -7.88 -8.24 21.67
N GLN A 137 -9.07 -8.73 22.07
CA GLN A 137 -10.16 -8.97 21.14
C GLN A 137 -10.72 -7.68 20.54
N GLU A 138 -10.82 -6.61 21.33
CA GLU A 138 -11.28 -5.30 20.83
C GLU A 138 -10.31 -4.69 19.83
N GLU A 139 -8.99 -4.76 20.10
CA GLU A 139 -7.97 -4.31 19.16
C GLU A 139 -8.01 -5.11 17.86
N GLU A 140 -8.15 -6.43 17.96
CA GLU A 140 -8.26 -7.30 16.79
C GLU A 140 -9.55 -7.03 16.00
N ARG A 141 -10.68 -6.81 16.68
CA ARG A 141 -11.94 -6.41 16.05
C ARG A 141 -11.80 -5.06 15.33
N LYS A 142 -11.14 -4.07 15.95
CA LYS A 142 -10.85 -2.75 15.33
C LYS A 142 -9.86 -2.86 14.17
N ARG A 143 -8.92 -3.82 14.22
CA ARG A 143 -7.97 -4.09 13.13
C ARG A 143 -8.66 -4.75 11.94
N ILE A 144 -9.48 -5.77 12.20
CA ILE A 144 -10.30 -6.46 11.19
C ILE A 144 -11.27 -5.46 10.57
N ALA A 145 -11.97 -4.63 11.36
CA ALA A 145 -12.87 -3.62 10.83
C ALA A 145 -12.17 -2.63 9.86
N ARG A 146 -10.92 -2.25 10.15
CA ARG A 146 -10.10 -1.41 9.26
C ARG A 146 -9.66 -2.14 7.99
N GLN A 147 -9.19 -3.39 8.12
CA GLN A 147 -8.79 -4.20 6.95
C GLN A 147 -9.98 -4.58 6.04
N VAL A 148 -11.15 -4.80 6.62
CA VAL A 148 -12.41 -5.08 5.91
C VAL A 148 -12.87 -3.86 5.10
N HIS A 149 -12.56 -2.65 5.56
CA HIS A 149 -12.98 -1.42 4.88
C HIS A 149 -11.99 -0.97 3.78
N ASP A 150 -10.68 -1.03 4.02
CA ASP A 150 -9.72 -0.35 3.14
C ASP A 150 -9.52 -1.04 1.77
N GLY A 151 -9.54 -2.38 1.70
CA GLY A 151 -9.34 -3.11 0.44
C GLY A 151 -10.53 -3.00 -0.55
N PRO A 152 -11.76 -3.34 -0.12
CA PRO A 152 -12.95 -3.22 -0.95
C PRO A 152 -13.32 -1.77 -1.29
N ALA A 153 -13.12 -0.81 -0.38
CA ALA A 153 -13.39 0.60 -0.66
C ALA A 153 -12.41 1.18 -1.70
N GLN A 154 -11.14 0.79 -1.65
CA GLN A 154 -10.14 1.22 -2.63
C GLN A 154 -10.39 0.60 -4.01
N ALA A 155 -10.81 -0.68 -4.06
CA ALA A 155 -11.23 -1.32 -5.30
C ALA A 155 -12.50 -0.68 -5.90
N MET A 156 -13.47 -0.32 -5.05
CA MET A 156 -14.67 0.43 -5.46
C MET A 156 -14.33 1.81 -6.03
N ALA A 157 -13.37 2.54 -5.45
CA ALA A 157 -12.93 3.83 -5.98
C ALA A 157 -12.33 3.71 -7.39
N ASN A 158 -11.54 2.66 -7.65
CA ASN A 158 -11.01 2.37 -8.98
C ASN A 158 -12.12 1.99 -9.99
N VAL A 159 -13.16 1.27 -9.55
CA VAL A 159 -14.31 0.95 -10.39
C VAL A 159 -15.06 2.22 -10.81
N VAL A 160 -15.26 3.18 -9.90
CA VAL A 160 -15.89 4.46 -10.22
C VAL A 160 -15.07 5.23 -11.28
N LEU A 161 -13.76 5.33 -11.08
CA LEU A 161 -12.87 6.04 -12.01
C LEU A 161 -12.82 5.38 -13.40
N GLN A 162 -12.73 4.05 -13.46
CA GLN A 162 -12.74 3.30 -14.73
C GLN A 162 -14.10 3.34 -15.43
N SER A 163 -15.21 3.45 -14.68
CA SER A 163 -16.54 3.64 -15.25
C SER A 163 -16.63 4.97 -15.98
N GLU A 164 -16.16 6.07 -15.36
CA GLU A 164 -16.12 7.40 -16.00
C GLU A 164 -15.23 7.42 -17.24
N ILE A 165 -14.08 6.74 -17.20
CA ILE A 165 -13.17 6.61 -18.35
C ILE A 165 -13.87 5.83 -19.49
N SER A 166 -14.54 4.72 -19.16
CA SER A 166 -15.24 3.89 -20.16
C SER A 166 -16.40 4.62 -20.82
N GLU A 167 -17.10 5.48 -20.06
CA GLU A 167 -18.20 6.31 -20.53
C GLU A 167 -17.70 7.39 -21.50
N ARG A 168 -16.60 8.09 -21.16
CA ARG A 168 -15.94 9.05 -22.08
C ARG A 168 -15.37 8.37 -23.32
N LEU A 169 -14.85 7.15 -23.18
CA LEU A 169 -14.27 6.39 -24.29
C LEU A 169 -15.34 5.89 -25.26
N PHE A 170 -16.59 5.72 -24.81
CA PHE A 170 -17.69 5.23 -25.65
C PHE A 170 -18.01 6.19 -26.81
N GLU A 171 -17.89 7.49 -26.59
CA GLU A 171 -18.14 8.51 -27.61
C GLU A 171 -17.03 8.58 -28.68
N VAL A 172 -15.82 8.13 -28.35
CA VAL A 172 -14.62 8.25 -29.20
C VAL A 172 -14.25 6.92 -29.86
N ASP A 173 -14.29 5.82 -29.11
CA ASP A 173 -13.98 4.46 -29.56
C ASP A 173 -14.87 3.44 -28.82
N PRO A 174 -16.04 3.10 -29.39
CA PRO A 174 -16.99 2.17 -28.77
C PRO A 174 -16.42 0.78 -28.52
N GLN A 175 -15.43 0.38 -29.32
CA GLN A 175 -14.92 -0.99 -29.29
C GLN A 175 -13.84 -1.17 -28.22
N ARG A 176 -12.99 -0.16 -28.02
CA ARG A 176 -12.15 -0.10 -26.82
C ARG A 176 -12.99 0.08 -25.55
N SER A 177 -14.04 0.91 -25.58
CA SER A 177 -14.97 1.07 -24.44
C SER A 177 -15.61 -0.26 -24.02
N ARG A 178 -16.07 -1.09 -24.98
CA ARG A 178 -16.57 -2.44 -24.68
C ARG A 178 -15.53 -3.34 -24.01
N THR A 179 -14.27 -3.22 -24.40
CA THR A 179 -13.18 -4.02 -23.83
C THR A 179 -12.89 -3.59 -22.39
N GLU A 180 -12.86 -2.28 -22.13
CA GLU A 180 -12.69 -1.73 -20.78
C GLU A 180 -13.88 -2.05 -19.86
N LEU A 181 -15.12 -1.98 -20.37
CA LEU A 181 -16.32 -2.40 -19.63
C LEU A 181 -16.28 -3.89 -19.26
N ALA A 182 -15.72 -4.75 -20.11
CA ALA A 182 -15.54 -6.16 -19.80
C ALA A 182 -14.52 -6.38 -18.68
N ALA A 183 -13.41 -5.64 -18.70
CA ALA A 183 -12.40 -5.66 -17.64
C ALA A 183 -12.96 -5.12 -16.31
N LEU A 184 -13.73 -4.03 -16.36
CA LEU A 184 -14.45 -3.46 -15.21
C LEU A 184 -15.39 -4.50 -14.58
N ARG A 185 -16.17 -5.20 -15.41
CA ARG A 185 -17.08 -6.26 -14.93
C ARG A 185 -16.34 -7.40 -14.25
N GLN A 186 -15.14 -7.73 -14.71
CA GLN A 186 -14.29 -8.76 -14.08
C GLN A 186 -13.73 -8.28 -12.74
N MET A 187 -13.29 -7.01 -12.67
CA MET A 187 -12.81 -6.36 -11.45
C MET A 187 -13.89 -6.34 -10.37
N VAL A 188 -15.12 -5.90 -10.72
CA VAL A 188 -16.26 -5.85 -9.81
C VAL A 188 -16.59 -7.24 -9.26
N ASN A 189 -16.63 -8.28 -10.11
CA ASN A 189 -16.88 -9.64 -9.66
C ASN A 189 -15.82 -10.13 -8.67
N LYS A 190 -14.54 -9.83 -8.95
CA LYS A 190 -13.43 -10.18 -8.05
C LYS A 190 -13.57 -9.49 -6.70
N THR A 191 -13.85 -8.18 -6.68
CA THR A 191 -14.07 -7.41 -5.44
C THR A 191 -15.27 -7.92 -4.64
N LEU A 192 -16.38 -8.31 -5.30
CA LEU A 192 -17.54 -8.92 -4.66
C LEU A 192 -17.23 -10.28 -4.04
N GLN A 193 -16.36 -11.06 -4.68
CA GLN A 193 -15.92 -12.37 -4.22
C GLN A 193 -14.98 -12.25 -3.03
N GLU A 194 -14.07 -11.26 -3.05
CA GLU A 194 -13.25 -10.88 -1.90
C GLU A 194 -14.13 -10.42 -0.73
N LEU A 195 -15.14 -9.57 -0.97
CA LEU A 195 -16.12 -9.14 0.04
C LEU A 195 -16.88 -10.31 0.68
N ARG A 196 -17.28 -11.30 -0.12
CA ARG A 196 -17.92 -12.52 0.40
C ARG A 196 -16.99 -13.32 1.30
N GLY A 197 -15.72 -13.45 0.96
CA GLY A 197 -14.72 -14.12 1.79
C GLY A 197 -14.41 -13.40 3.11
N PHE A 198 -14.83 -12.14 3.26
CA PHE A 198 -14.73 -11.41 4.54
C PHE A 198 -15.97 -11.56 5.43
N ILE A 199 -17.13 -11.91 4.85
CA ILE A 199 -18.42 -11.99 5.57
C ILE A 199 -18.77 -13.44 5.98
N PHE A 200 -18.34 -14.43 5.18
CA PHE A 200 -18.65 -15.85 5.35
C PHE A 200 -17.40 -16.67 5.60
#